data_AF-A0A960X214-F1
#
_entry.id   AF-A0A960X214-F1
#
_cell.length_a   1.000
_cell.length_b   1.000
_cell.length_c   1.000
_cell.angle_alpha   90.00
_cell.angle_beta   90.00
_cell.angle_gamma   90.00
#
_symmetry.space_group_name_H-M   'P 1'
#
loop_
_entity.id
_entity.type
_entity.pdbx_description
1 polymer ?
#
loop_
_entity_poly.entity_id
_entity_poly.type
_entity_poly.pdbx_seq_one_letter_code
_entity_poly.pdbx_strand_id
1 'polypeptide(L)'
;MTPQTPPPAAQEPKNYVLAWIGALLLILVYVFGLLMFPPNAEVAEPTKMSLFIGRFHPILVHLPIGALTVLVLVELLCLRRKVEEQLGSAALLMLFVGAAGAVVAVLAGIMLSREGGYEGGNFTLHMWMGIAGTGAVLLALVMRVMGMSGVNRGLLDGARAMFLAGFAVMGLGAHFGGNMVHGNKYLTEYAPDGIKEKMIAGEKWMLSFAETKEEPAKAAIETTPKAPAPPAPTPAPDKPAVAAVPTPTQPAPPPAPAPAITSSTTPAGGGDGVAIPAAAGKVVFKDIILPVLEQKCNKCHNEQKSKGDLRMDTHEMLLKGGGDDVKTVIAGKPEDSLFVLRVKLPIDDDEHMPPEGRDQMTPEELSLVSWWIQSGASETQTADESKFPAETQALVEGLVK
;
A
#
# COMPACT_ATOMS: atom_id res chain seq x y z
N MET A 1 -1.24 10.88 -75.41
CA MET A 1 -1.40 9.62 -74.66
C MET A 1 -1.11 9.94 -73.20
N THR A 2 -2.13 10.09 -72.37
CA THR A 2 -1.97 10.23 -70.93
C THR A 2 -1.49 8.87 -70.36
N PRO A 3 -0.41 8.83 -69.57
CA PRO A 3 0.05 7.58 -68.98
C PRO A 3 -1.01 7.11 -67.99
N GLN A 4 -1.60 5.94 -68.25
CA GLN A 4 -2.49 5.28 -67.30
C GLN A 4 -1.65 4.89 -66.08
N THR A 5 -2.04 5.40 -64.92
CA THR A 5 -1.51 4.95 -63.63
C THR A 5 -1.80 3.44 -63.50
N PRO A 6 -0.80 2.61 -63.15
CA PRO A 6 -1.04 1.19 -62.95
C PRO A 6 -2.11 0.98 -61.87
N PRO A 7 -2.99 -0.04 -62.01
CA PRO A 7 -3.98 -0.36 -60.99
C PRO A 7 -3.26 -0.64 -59.65
N PRO A 8 -3.83 -0.21 -58.51
CA PRO A 8 -3.24 -0.46 -57.20
C PRO A 8 -3.04 -1.97 -57.02
N ALA A 9 -1.83 -2.38 -56.64
CA ALA A 9 -1.51 -3.77 -56.34
C ALA A 9 -2.55 -4.33 -55.36
N ALA A 10 -3.15 -5.47 -55.70
CA ALA A 10 -4.06 -6.16 -54.81
C ALA A 10 -3.31 -6.48 -53.51
N GLN A 11 -3.69 -5.82 -52.41
CA GLN A 11 -3.10 -6.08 -51.11
C GLN A 11 -3.39 -7.53 -50.73
N GLU A 12 -2.35 -8.30 -50.43
CA GLU A 12 -2.52 -9.66 -49.92
C GLU A 12 -3.42 -9.63 -48.66
N PRO A 13 -4.32 -10.62 -48.51
CA PRO A 13 -5.21 -10.66 -47.35
C PRO A 13 -4.37 -10.80 -46.07
N LYS A 14 -4.46 -9.78 -45.19
CA LYS A 14 -3.80 -9.80 -43.88
C LYS A 14 -4.31 -10.98 -43.05
N ASN A 15 -3.42 -11.89 -42.66
CA ASN A 15 -3.75 -13.05 -41.83
C ASN A 15 -3.51 -12.73 -40.33
N TYR A 16 -4.56 -12.81 -39.51
CA TYR A 16 -4.49 -12.50 -38.08
C TYR A 16 -4.29 -13.73 -37.19
N VAL A 17 -3.79 -14.85 -37.74
CA VAL A 17 -3.63 -16.11 -37.00
C VAL A 17 -2.72 -15.94 -35.79
N LEU A 18 -1.59 -15.25 -35.94
CA LEU A 18 -0.67 -14.97 -34.83
C LEU A 18 -1.32 -14.10 -33.75
N ALA A 19 -2.16 -13.14 -34.14
CA ALA A 19 -2.90 -12.31 -33.20
C ALA A 19 -3.93 -13.14 -32.41
N TRP A 20 -4.65 -14.06 -33.05
CA TRP A 20 -5.54 -14.98 -32.35
C TRP A 20 -4.80 -15.87 -31.36
N ILE A 21 -3.68 -16.47 -31.77
CA ILE A 21 -2.84 -17.30 -30.88
C ILE A 21 -2.36 -16.48 -29.68
N GLY A 22 -1.86 -15.27 -29.92
CA GLY A 22 -1.40 -14.38 -28.85
C GLY A 22 -2.52 -13.99 -27.87
N ALA A 23 -3.71 -13.65 -28.37
CA ALA A 23 -4.84 -13.27 -27.53
C ALA A 23 -5.32 -14.44 -26.66
N LEU A 24 -5.43 -15.64 -27.24
CA LEU A 24 -5.80 -16.85 -26.51
C LEU A 24 -4.76 -17.22 -25.44
N LEU A 25 -3.47 -17.08 -25.76
CA LEU A 25 -2.40 -17.34 -24.79
C LEU A 25 -2.46 -16.37 -23.61
N LEU A 26 -2.68 -15.07 -23.86
CA LEU A 26 -2.83 -14.09 -22.78
C LEU A 26 -4.04 -14.37 -21.89
N ILE A 27 -5.18 -14.73 -22.49
CA ILE A 27 -6.38 -15.12 -21.74
C ILE A 27 -6.11 -16.37 -20.91
N LEU A 28 -5.44 -17.37 -21.48
CA LEU A 28 -5.08 -18.60 -20.76
C LEU A 28 -4.17 -18.30 -19.57
N VAL A 29 -3.12 -17.50 -19.75
CA VAL A 29 -2.21 -17.08 -18.67
C VAL A 29 -2.96 -16.31 -17.60
N TYR A 30 -3.85 -15.40 -17.99
CA TYR A 30 -4.65 -14.62 -17.06
C TYR A 30 -5.59 -15.50 -16.22
N VAL A 31 -6.39 -16.36 -16.86
CA VAL A 31 -7.33 -17.26 -16.19
C VAL A 31 -6.60 -18.28 -15.33
N PHE A 32 -5.58 -18.94 -15.88
CA PHE A 32 -4.77 -19.90 -15.13
C PHE A 32 -4.06 -19.24 -13.94
N GLY A 33 -3.52 -18.04 -14.14
CA GLY A 33 -2.90 -17.26 -13.08
C GLY A 33 -3.87 -16.91 -11.95
N LEU A 34 -5.10 -16.49 -12.26
CA LEU A 34 -6.14 -16.25 -11.26
C LEU A 34 -6.59 -17.53 -10.54
N LEU A 35 -6.59 -18.68 -11.22
CA LEU A 35 -6.91 -19.96 -10.59
C LEU A 35 -5.78 -20.47 -9.69
N MET A 36 -4.53 -20.28 -10.12
CA MET A 36 -3.33 -20.67 -9.37
C MET A 36 -3.10 -19.74 -8.17
N PHE A 37 -3.45 -18.46 -8.33
CA PHE A 37 -3.33 -17.42 -7.32
C PHE A 37 -4.71 -16.77 -7.10
N PRO A 38 -5.65 -17.48 -6.44
CA PRO A 38 -6.99 -16.96 -6.20
C PRO A 38 -6.96 -15.64 -5.41
N PRO A 39 -7.69 -14.61 -5.85
CA PRO A 39 -7.88 -13.38 -5.07
C PRO A 39 -8.51 -13.71 -3.71
N ASN A 40 -8.08 -13.02 -2.65
CA ASN A 40 -8.57 -13.19 -1.27
C ASN A 40 -8.36 -14.56 -0.61
N ALA A 41 -7.60 -15.47 -1.21
CA ALA A 41 -7.28 -16.72 -0.53
C ALA A 41 -6.25 -16.48 0.58
N GLU A 42 -6.61 -16.83 1.81
CA GLU A 42 -5.68 -16.90 2.93
C GLU A 42 -4.68 -18.04 2.69
N VAL A 43 -3.40 -17.69 2.56
CA VAL A 43 -2.32 -18.67 2.40
C VAL A 43 -1.54 -18.71 3.71
N ALA A 44 -1.54 -19.87 4.37
CA ALA A 44 -0.90 -20.05 5.68
C ALA A 44 0.60 -19.68 5.68
N GLU A 45 1.32 -20.03 4.61
CA GLU A 45 2.75 -19.75 4.44
C GLU A 45 3.05 -19.37 2.97
N PRO A 46 3.16 -18.08 2.61
CA PRO A 46 3.49 -17.68 1.25
C PRO A 46 4.95 -18.05 0.91
N THR A 47 5.18 -18.56 -0.31
CA THR A 47 6.53 -18.94 -0.73
C THR A 47 7.41 -17.70 -0.91
N LYS A 48 8.71 -17.83 -0.57
CA LYS A 48 9.70 -16.74 -0.75
C LYS A 48 9.75 -16.23 -2.20
N MET A 49 9.56 -17.13 -3.18
CA MET A 49 9.53 -16.75 -4.59
C MET A 49 8.29 -15.91 -4.93
N SER A 50 7.12 -16.26 -4.39
CA SER A 50 5.89 -15.47 -4.56
C SER A 50 6.07 -14.06 -4.01
N LEU A 51 6.63 -13.93 -2.80
CA LEU A 51 6.90 -12.63 -2.19
C LEU A 51 7.93 -11.81 -3.00
N PHE A 52 9.00 -12.46 -3.46
CA PHE A 52 10.01 -11.82 -4.30
C PHE A 52 9.43 -11.27 -5.60
N ILE A 53 8.66 -12.08 -6.34
CA ILE A 53 8.03 -11.65 -7.60
C ILE A 53 6.98 -10.56 -7.34
N GLY A 54 6.19 -10.70 -6.27
CA GLY A 54 5.15 -9.73 -5.91
C GLY A 54 5.69 -8.32 -5.73
N ARG A 55 6.89 -8.17 -5.13
CA ARG A 55 7.54 -6.86 -4.94
C ARG A 55 7.87 -6.11 -6.25
N PHE A 56 7.84 -6.78 -7.40
CA PHE A 56 7.98 -6.11 -8.69
C PHE A 56 6.69 -5.46 -9.19
N HIS A 57 5.54 -5.68 -8.54
CA HIS A 57 4.26 -5.10 -8.97
C HIS A 57 4.33 -3.60 -9.27
N PRO A 58 4.90 -2.72 -8.39
CA PRO A 58 5.02 -1.30 -8.69
C PRO A 58 5.86 -0.98 -9.93
N ILE A 59 6.87 -1.79 -10.25
CA ILE A 59 7.68 -1.62 -11.46
C ILE A 59 6.88 -2.09 -12.69
N LEU A 60 6.22 -3.24 -12.57
CA LEU A 60 5.50 -3.90 -13.65
C LEU A 60 4.27 -3.10 -14.12
N VAL A 61 3.66 -2.27 -13.26
CA VAL A 61 2.53 -1.41 -13.68
C VAL A 61 2.93 -0.29 -14.66
N HIS A 62 4.20 0.13 -14.69
CA HIS A 62 4.63 1.23 -15.57
C HIS A 62 4.57 0.86 -17.06
N LEU A 63 4.82 -0.42 -17.39
CA LEU A 63 4.75 -0.92 -18.76
C LEU A 63 3.33 -0.81 -19.36
N PRO A 64 2.27 -1.39 -18.75
CA PRO A 64 0.92 -1.25 -19.28
C PRO A 64 0.40 0.18 -19.17
N ILE A 65 0.71 0.94 -18.12
CA ILE A 65 0.26 2.33 -17.99
C ILE A 65 0.75 3.17 -19.17
N GLY A 66 2.04 3.11 -19.49
CA GLY A 66 2.61 3.86 -20.62
C GLY A 66 2.02 3.43 -21.97
N ALA A 67 1.99 2.12 -22.23
CA ALA A 67 1.49 1.58 -23.50
C ALA A 67 0.00 1.88 -23.73
N LEU A 68 -0.84 1.68 -22.71
CA LEU A 68 -2.28 1.89 -22.79
C LEU A 68 -2.62 3.39 -22.84
N THR A 69 -1.88 4.26 -22.13
CA THR A 69 -2.10 5.71 -22.20
C THR A 69 -1.85 6.25 -23.61
N VAL A 70 -0.75 5.83 -24.25
CA VAL A 70 -0.48 6.19 -25.66
C VAL A 70 -1.56 5.60 -26.57
N LEU A 71 -2.01 4.37 -26.31
CA LEU A 71 -3.07 3.73 -27.08
C LEU A 71 -4.40 4.50 -27.01
N VAL A 72 -4.75 5.14 -25.88
CA VAL A 72 -5.93 6.03 -25.81
C VAL A 72 -5.86 7.09 -26.90
N LEU A 73 -4.72 7.77 -27.04
CA LEU A 73 -4.54 8.80 -28.07
C LEU A 73 -4.65 8.21 -29.48
N VAL A 74 -4.00 7.07 -29.73
CA VAL A 74 -4.05 6.39 -31.03
C VAL A 74 -5.47 5.96 -31.38
N GLU A 75 -6.22 5.41 -30.44
CA GLU A 75 -7.60 4.97 -30.65
C GLU A 75 -8.55 6.14 -30.95
N LEU A 76 -8.38 7.29 -30.28
CA LEU A 76 -9.13 8.50 -30.60
C LEU A 76 -8.85 8.99 -32.03
N LEU A 77 -7.59 8.88 -32.49
CA LEU A 77 -7.25 9.21 -33.89
C LEU A 77 -7.84 8.19 -34.87
N CYS A 78 -7.83 6.91 -34.50
CA CYS A 78 -8.42 5.80 -35.27
C CYS A 78 -9.95 5.86 -35.38
N LEU A 79 -10.64 6.78 -34.68
CA LEU A 79 -12.05 7.12 -35.00
C LEU A 79 -12.21 7.55 -36.46
N ARG A 80 -11.17 8.13 -37.06
CA ARG A 80 -11.14 8.42 -38.50
C ARG A 80 -10.73 7.18 -39.28
N ARG A 81 -11.60 6.74 -40.20
CA ARG A 81 -11.38 5.53 -41.03
C ARG A 81 -10.00 5.49 -41.71
N LYS A 82 -9.56 6.59 -42.32
CA LYS A 82 -8.24 6.66 -42.99
C LYS A 82 -7.08 6.41 -42.02
N VAL A 83 -7.23 6.84 -40.76
CA VAL A 83 -6.21 6.65 -39.72
C VAL A 83 -6.25 5.22 -39.21
N GLU A 84 -7.43 4.61 -39.05
CA GLU A 84 -7.55 3.17 -38.72
C GLU A 84 -6.82 2.30 -39.75
N GLU A 85 -6.99 2.58 -41.04
CA GLU A 85 -6.34 1.84 -42.12
C GLU A 85 -4.81 1.93 -42.04
N GLN A 86 -4.27 3.03 -41.52
CA GLN A 86 -2.82 3.29 -41.38
C GLN A 86 -2.24 2.79 -40.04
N LEU A 87 -2.92 3.05 -38.93
CA LEU A 87 -2.43 2.83 -37.56
C LEU A 87 -3.05 1.60 -36.87
N GLY A 88 -4.05 0.94 -37.46
CA GLY A 88 -4.76 -0.16 -36.79
C GLY A 88 -3.86 -1.33 -36.35
N SER A 89 -2.84 -1.65 -37.14
CA SER A 89 -1.82 -2.66 -36.76
C SER A 89 -0.92 -2.19 -35.62
N ALA A 90 -0.57 -0.91 -35.57
CA ALA A 90 0.22 -0.33 -34.48
C ALA A 90 -0.61 -0.27 -33.17
N ALA A 91 -1.88 0.12 -33.28
CA ALA A 91 -2.83 0.09 -32.18
C ALA A 91 -3.04 -1.34 -31.64
N LEU A 92 -3.12 -2.35 -32.53
CA LEU A 92 -3.19 -3.75 -32.12
C LEU A 92 -1.93 -4.17 -31.34
N LEU A 93 -0.73 -3.82 -31.81
CA LEU A 93 0.52 -4.12 -31.12
C LEU A 93 0.59 -3.45 -29.74
N MET A 94 0.23 -2.16 -29.65
CA MET A 94 0.17 -1.43 -28.38
C MET A 94 -0.82 -2.07 -27.40
N LEU A 95 -1.97 -2.50 -27.90
CA LEU A 95 -2.97 -3.22 -27.10
C LEU A 95 -2.44 -4.56 -26.59
N PHE A 96 -1.68 -5.30 -27.41
CA PHE A 96 -0.99 -6.52 -26.97
C PHE A 96 0.04 -6.25 -25.87
N VAL A 97 0.92 -5.28 -26.06
CA VAL A 97 1.97 -4.94 -25.08
C VAL A 97 1.33 -4.48 -23.77
N GLY A 98 0.30 -3.63 -23.86
CA GLY A 98 -0.45 -3.16 -22.70
C GLY A 98 -1.21 -4.29 -22.00
N ALA A 99 -1.88 -5.18 -22.74
CA ALA A 99 -2.58 -6.33 -22.17
C ALA A 99 -1.61 -7.31 -21.47
N ALA A 100 -0.48 -7.63 -22.10
CA ALA A 100 0.54 -8.49 -21.51
C ALA A 100 1.11 -7.89 -20.22
N GLY A 101 1.43 -6.59 -20.24
CA GLY A 101 1.86 -5.87 -19.05
C GLY A 101 0.82 -5.89 -17.92
N ALA A 102 -0.45 -5.67 -18.26
CA ALA A 102 -1.54 -5.64 -17.28
C ALA A 102 -1.77 -7.03 -16.64
N VAL A 103 -1.73 -8.11 -17.43
CA VAL A 103 -1.82 -9.49 -16.92
C VAL A 103 -0.68 -9.77 -15.92
N VAL A 104 0.56 -9.45 -16.29
CA VAL A 104 1.72 -9.66 -15.41
C VAL A 104 1.62 -8.81 -14.14
N ALA A 105 1.18 -7.55 -14.26
CA ALA A 105 0.99 -6.65 -13.12
C ALA A 105 -0.09 -7.15 -12.15
N VAL A 106 -1.24 -7.64 -12.64
CA VAL A 106 -2.30 -8.21 -11.79
C VAL A 106 -1.79 -9.43 -11.03
N LEU A 107 -1.12 -10.37 -11.71
CA LEU A 107 -0.60 -11.56 -11.05
C LEU A 107 0.46 -11.23 -10.00
N ALA A 108 1.38 -10.31 -10.30
CA ALA A 108 2.34 -9.79 -9.33
C ALA A 108 1.64 -9.07 -8.16
N GLY A 109 0.56 -8.33 -8.41
CA GLY A 109 -0.22 -7.65 -7.36
C GLY A 109 -0.87 -8.62 -6.39
N ILE A 110 -1.46 -9.71 -6.89
CA ILE A 110 -2.02 -10.78 -6.06
C ILE A 110 -0.91 -11.53 -5.30
N MET A 111 0.29 -11.65 -5.87
CA MET A 111 1.46 -12.17 -5.13
C MET A 111 1.91 -11.22 -4.02
N LEU A 112 1.90 -9.91 -4.26
CA LEU A 112 2.27 -8.89 -3.29
C LEU A 112 1.31 -8.82 -2.11
N SER A 113 0.00 -9.00 -2.35
CA SER A 113 -0.99 -8.97 -1.27
C SER A 113 -0.75 -10.03 -0.19
N ARG A 114 -0.04 -11.12 -0.54
CA ARG A 114 0.35 -12.20 0.39
C ARG A 114 1.45 -11.81 1.38
N GLU A 115 2.14 -10.70 1.17
CA GLU A 115 3.08 -10.15 2.16
C GLU A 115 2.36 -9.64 3.41
N GLY A 116 1.04 -9.46 3.33
CA GLY A 116 0.18 -9.06 4.43
C GLY A 116 0.18 -7.54 4.66
N GLY A 117 -0.84 -7.08 5.35
CA GLY A 117 -1.07 -5.66 5.63
C GLY A 117 -1.67 -4.90 4.45
N TYR A 118 -2.46 -5.57 3.62
CA TYR A 118 -3.33 -4.95 2.62
C TYR A 118 -4.77 -5.37 2.93
N GLU A 119 -5.52 -4.50 3.58
CA GLU A 119 -6.86 -4.77 4.11
C GLU A 119 -7.73 -3.52 3.90
N GLY A 120 -9.05 -3.65 4.05
CA GLY A 120 -10.02 -2.56 3.90
C GLY A 120 -10.58 -2.35 2.48
N GLY A 121 -11.49 -1.39 2.37
CA GLY A 121 -12.23 -1.09 1.13
C GLY A 121 -11.32 -0.65 -0.02
N ASN A 122 -10.31 0.18 0.25
CA ASN A 122 -9.34 0.67 -0.75
C ASN A 122 -8.57 -0.47 -1.42
N PHE A 123 -8.08 -1.42 -0.62
CA PHE A 123 -7.39 -2.60 -1.15
C PHE A 123 -8.32 -3.44 -2.02
N THR A 124 -9.52 -3.71 -1.52
CA THR A 124 -10.53 -4.51 -2.21
C THR A 124 -10.90 -3.90 -3.55
N LEU A 125 -11.18 -2.59 -3.60
CA LEU A 125 -11.46 -1.88 -4.84
C LEU A 125 -10.26 -1.89 -5.79
N HIS A 126 -9.07 -1.54 -5.32
CA HIS A 126 -7.87 -1.53 -6.15
C HIS A 126 -7.63 -2.87 -6.82
N MET A 127 -7.71 -3.96 -6.06
CA MET A 127 -7.51 -5.32 -6.56
C MET A 127 -8.56 -5.69 -7.62
N TRP A 128 -9.84 -5.53 -7.31
CA TRP A 128 -10.92 -5.91 -8.23
C TRP A 128 -10.98 -5.01 -9.46
N MET A 129 -10.67 -3.73 -9.36
CA MET A 129 -10.55 -2.83 -10.51
C MET A 129 -9.37 -3.20 -11.41
N GLY A 130 -8.24 -3.62 -10.83
CA GLY A 130 -7.11 -4.15 -11.60
C GLY A 130 -7.48 -5.42 -12.39
N ILE A 131 -8.16 -6.36 -11.74
CA ILE A 131 -8.66 -7.61 -12.35
C ILE A 131 -9.71 -7.29 -13.44
N ALA A 132 -10.76 -6.55 -13.11
CA ALA A 132 -11.83 -6.22 -14.03
C ALA A 132 -11.34 -5.38 -15.23
N GLY A 133 -10.50 -4.39 -14.98
CA GLY A 133 -9.88 -3.56 -16.02
C GLY A 133 -9.01 -4.38 -16.98
N THR A 134 -8.20 -5.30 -16.46
CA THR A 134 -7.40 -6.21 -17.29
C THR A 134 -8.27 -7.14 -18.13
N GLY A 135 -9.35 -7.67 -17.54
CA GLY A 135 -10.35 -8.47 -18.27
C GLY A 135 -11.01 -7.70 -19.42
N ALA A 136 -11.37 -6.42 -19.19
CA ALA A 136 -11.92 -5.56 -20.23
C ALA A 136 -10.90 -5.26 -21.34
N VAL A 137 -9.63 -5.04 -21.01
CA VAL A 137 -8.55 -4.87 -22.01
C VAL A 137 -8.35 -6.14 -22.84
N LEU A 138 -8.39 -7.32 -22.24
CA LEU A 138 -8.32 -8.61 -22.97
C LEU A 138 -9.54 -8.82 -23.87
N LEU A 139 -10.74 -8.45 -23.41
CA LEU A 139 -11.95 -8.50 -24.24
C LEU A 139 -11.86 -7.53 -25.42
N ALA A 140 -11.37 -6.30 -25.19
CA ALA A 140 -11.12 -5.33 -26.24
C ALA A 140 -10.10 -5.86 -27.28
N LEU A 141 -9.07 -6.57 -26.83
CA LEU A 141 -8.09 -7.23 -27.71
C LEU A 141 -8.76 -8.27 -28.62
N VAL A 142 -9.58 -9.16 -28.07
CA VAL A 142 -10.34 -10.16 -28.85
C VAL A 142 -11.28 -9.48 -29.85
N MET A 143 -12.06 -8.51 -29.40
CA MET A 143 -12.98 -7.75 -30.27
C MET A 143 -12.23 -7.05 -31.40
N ARG A 144 -11.06 -6.48 -31.13
CA ARG A 144 -10.23 -5.83 -32.15
C ARG A 144 -9.72 -6.84 -33.17
N VAL A 145 -9.15 -7.96 -32.73
CA VAL A 145 -8.65 -9.00 -33.65
C VAL A 145 -9.78 -9.52 -34.54
N MET A 146 -10.97 -9.72 -33.97
CA MET A 146 -12.17 -10.13 -34.72
C MET A 146 -12.64 -9.03 -35.69
N GLY A 147 -12.63 -7.76 -35.26
CA GLY A 147 -12.97 -6.60 -36.09
C GLY A 147 -12.03 -6.40 -37.27
N MET A 148 -10.72 -6.61 -37.06
CA MET A 148 -9.71 -6.54 -38.12
C MET A 148 -9.77 -7.73 -39.07
N SER A 149 -10.11 -8.93 -38.56
CA SER A 149 -10.23 -10.16 -39.37
C SER A 149 -11.43 -10.11 -40.32
N GLY A 150 -12.55 -9.53 -39.88
CA GLY A 150 -13.77 -9.39 -40.66
C GLY A 150 -13.99 -8.01 -41.31
N VAL A 151 -13.02 -7.10 -41.19
CA VAL A 151 -13.14 -5.67 -41.61
C VAL A 151 -14.46 -5.04 -41.11
N ASN A 152 -14.83 -5.35 -39.87
CA ASN A 152 -16.10 -4.92 -39.27
C ASN A 152 -15.89 -3.67 -38.41
N ARG A 153 -16.32 -2.51 -38.93
CA ARG A 153 -16.13 -1.22 -38.26
C ARG A 153 -16.87 -1.11 -36.92
N GLY A 154 -18.11 -1.61 -36.83
CA GLY A 154 -18.87 -1.58 -35.58
C GLY A 154 -18.19 -2.36 -34.46
N LEU A 155 -17.53 -3.47 -34.82
CA LEU A 155 -16.78 -4.27 -33.86
C LEU A 155 -15.47 -3.60 -33.43
N LEU A 156 -14.80 -2.85 -34.32
CA LEU A 156 -13.64 -2.02 -33.96
C LEU A 156 -14.03 -0.88 -33.03
N ASP A 157 -15.16 -0.23 -33.29
CA ASP A 157 -15.69 0.85 -32.43
C ASP A 157 -16.12 0.28 -31.06
N GLY A 158 -16.69 -0.93 -31.03
CA GLY A 158 -16.97 -1.67 -29.80
C GLY A 158 -15.70 -2.05 -29.03
N ALA A 159 -14.66 -2.53 -29.72
CA ALA A 159 -13.37 -2.84 -29.12
C ALA A 159 -12.74 -1.60 -28.47
N ARG A 160 -12.82 -0.45 -29.15
CA ARG A 160 -12.38 0.85 -28.64
C ARG A 160 -13.14 1.26 -27.39
N ALA A 161 -14.48 1.19 -27.43
CA ALA A 161 -15.30 1.51 -26.27
C ALA A 161 -14.97 0.62 -25.06
N MET A 162 -14.81 -0.68 -25.29
CA MET A 162 -14.41 -1.64 -24.25
C MET A 162 -13.02 -1.32 -23.68
N PHE A 163 -12.05 -1.00 -24.54
CA PHE A 163 -10.72 -0.59 -24.10
C PHE A 163 -10.76 0.68 -23.26
N LEU A 164 -11.47 1.72 -23.70
CA LEU A 164 -11.58 2.99 -22.97
C LEU A 164 -12.28 2.80 -21.62
N ALA A 165 -13.33 1.97 -21.56
CA ALA A 165 -13.99 1.61 -20.32
C ALA A 165 -13.03 0.87 -19.36
N GLY A 166 -12.30 -0.14 -19.87
CA GLY A 166 -11.28 -0.85 -19.09
C GLY A 166 -10.18 0.06 -18.57
N PHE A 167 -9.67 0.96 -19.41
CA PHE A 167 -8.66 1.95 -19.03
C PHE A 167 -9.17 2.91 -17.95
N ALA A 168 -10.43 3.36 -18.05
CA ALA A 168 -11.05 4.20 -17.02
C ALA A 168 -11.18 3.45 -15.68
N VAL A 169 -11.58 2.17 -15.70
CA VAL A 169 -11.63 1.32 -14.49
C VAL A 169 -10.22 1.17 -13.89
N MET A 170 -9.19 0.96 -14.70
CA MET A 170 -7.80 0.92 -14.22
C MET A 170 -7.34 2.25 -13.62
N GLY A 171 -7.74 3.38 -14.21
CA GLY A 171 -7.46 4.71 -13.67
C GLY A 171 -8.08 4.94 -12.30
N LEU A 172 -9.32 4.50 -12.10
CA LEU A 172 -9.95 4.48 -10.77
C LEU A 172 -9.23 3.53 -9.81
N GLY A 173 -8.84 2.34 -10.27
CA GLY A 173 -8.01 1.42 -9.49
C GLY A 173 -6.67 2.05 -9.07
N ALA A 174 -6.04 2.83 -9.95
CA ALA A 174 -4.80 3.55 -9.65
C ALA A 174 -4.99 4.63 -8.57
N HIS A 175 -6.14 5.29 -8.52
CA HIS A 175 -6.50 6.22 -7.45
C HIS A 175 -6.51 5.51 -6.08
N PHE A 176 -7.24 4.40 -5.94
CA PHE A 176 -7.25 3.60 -4.71
C PHE A 176 -5.87 2.99 -4.39
N GLY A 177 -5.08 2.69 -5.42
CA GLY A 177 -3.67 2.32 -5.29
C GLY A 177 -2.83 3.40 -4.62
N GLY A 178 -3.02 4.65 -5.03
CA GLY A 178 -2.40 5.82 -4.41
C GLY A 178 -2.83 6.02 -2.95
N ASN A 179 -4.11 5.85 -2.64
CA ASN A 179 -4.63 5.99 -1.28
C ASN A 179 -3.99 4.99 -0.30
N MET A 180 -3.67 3.77 -0.75
CA MET A 180 -2.98 2.79 0.09
C MET A 180 -1.53 3.18 0.45
N VAL A 181 -0.89 4.02 -0.36
CA VAL A 181 0.51 4.43 -0.18
C VAL A 181 0.60 5.79 0.52
N HIS A 182 -0.21 6.75 0.09
CA HIS A 182 -0.16 8.16 0.49
C HIS A 182 -1.30 8.59 1.42
N GLY A 183 -2.31 7.74 1.65
CA GLY A 183 -3.48 8.02 2.47
C GLY A 183 -4.67 8.62 1.69
N ASN A 184 -5.87 8.53 2.25
CA ASN A 184 -7.14 8.85 1.58
C ASN A 184 -7.31 10.34 1.21
N LYS A 185 -6.55 11.23 1.85
CA LYS A 185 -6.65 12.68 1.63
C LYS A 185 -5.71 13.19 0.55
N TYR A 186 -4.77 12.37 0.06
CA TYR A 186 -3.66 12.83 -0.79
C TYR A 186 -4.10 13.64 -2.02
N LEU A 187 -5.13 13.18 -2.74
CA LEU A 187 -5.64 13.88 -3.93
C LEU A 187 -6.68 14.97 -3.62
N THR A 188 -7.30 14.92 -2.44
CA THR A 188 -8.40 15.82 -2.05
C THR A 188 -7.94 16.95 -1.12
N GLU A 189 -6.73 16.87 -0.58
CA GLU A 189 -6.18 17.85 0.37
C GLU A 189 -6.20 19.25 -0.21
N TYR A 190 -5.64 19.41 -1.41
CA TYR A 190 -5.51 20.68 -2.14
C TYR A 190 -6.60 20.88 -3.22
N ALA A 191 -7.63 20.03 -3.26
CA ALA A 191 -8.71 20.18 -4.23
C ALA A 191 -9.59 21.40 -3.86
N PRO A 192 -10.03 22.20 -4.85
CA PRO A 192 -11.01 23.27 -4.62
C PRO A 192 -12.30 22.71 -3.98
N ASP A 193 -12.90 23.43 -3.04
CA ASP A 193 -14.01 22.93 -2.20
C ASP A 193 -15.14 22.24 -3.01
N GLY A 194 -15.59 22.86 -4.10
CA GLY A 194 -16.65 22.30 -4.95
C GLY A 194 -16.27 21.03 -5.73
N ILE A 195 -14.98 20.75 -5.88
CA ILE A 195 -14.45 19.51 -6.48
C ILE A 195 -14.19 18.48 -5.36
N LYS A 196 -13.63 18.94 -4.24
CA LYS A 196 -13.31 18.14 -3.06
C LYS A 196 -14.51 17.38 -2.54
N GLU A 197 -15.64 18.07 -2.32
CA GLU A 197 -16.88 17.42 -1.84
C GLU A 197 -17.38 16.33 -2.79
N LYS A 198 -17.32 16.58 -4.10
CA LYS A 198 -17.76 15.62 -5.13
C LYS A 198 -16.85 14.40 -5.19
N MET A 199 -15.54 14.61 -5.07
CA MET A 199 -14.56 13.53 -5.05
C MET A 199 -14.77 12.65 -3.81
N ILE A 200 -14.89 13.25 -2.62
CA ILE A 200 -15.13 12.52 -1.37
C ILE A 200 -16.46 11.75 -1.43
N ALA A 201 -17.53 12.37 -1.92
CA ALA A 201 -18.82 11.70 -2.06
C ALA A 201 -18.76 10.52 -3.06
N GLY A 202 -18.04 10.68 -4.17
CA GLY A 202 -17.82 9.63 -5.14
C GLY A 202 -16.98 8.47 -4.60
N GLU A 203 -15.93 8.79 -3.84
CA GLU A 203 -15.07 7.80 -3.18
C GLU A 203 -15.86 6.97 -2.16
N LYS A 204 -16.62 7.62 -1.27
CA LYS A 204 -17.48 6.95 -0.30
C LYS A 204 -18.53 6.06 -0.97
N TRP A 205 -19.11 6.54 -2.07
CA TRP A 205 -20.05 5.74 -2.85
C TRP A 205 -19.38 4.49 -3.44
N MET A 206 -18.15 4.60 -3.95
CA MET A 206 -17.40 3.45 -4.45
C MET A 206 -17.02 2.47 -3.34
N LEU A 207 -16.53 2.98 -2.20
CA LEU A 207 -16.14 2.17 -1.04
C LEU A 207 -17.31 1.38 -0.46
N SER A 208 -18.53 1.91 -0.56
CA SER A 208 -19.74 1.19 -0.13
C SER A 208 -20.03 -0.11 -0.90
N PHE A 209 -19.41 -0.33 -2.06
CA PHE A 209 -19.47 -1.60 -2.78
C PHE A 209 -18.41 -2.60 -2.33
N ALA A 210 -17.35 -2.14 -1.66
CA ALA A 210 -16.24 -2.97 -1.20
C ALA A 210 -16.33 -3.30 0.28
N GLU A 211 -16.86 -2.38 1.08
CA GLU A 211 -17.28 -2.63 2.45
C GLU A 211 -18.58 -3.45 2.39
N THR A 212 -18.45 -4.77 2.47
CA THR A 212 -19.61 -5.61 2.73
C THR A 212 -20.24 -5.16 4.04
N LYS A 213 -21.49 -4.69 4.00
CA LYS A 213 -22.31 -4.53 5.20
C LYS A 213 -22.15 -5.77 6.07
N GLU A 214 -21.48 -5.63 7.21
CA GLU A 214 -21.52 -6.67 8.22
C GLU A 214 -22.98 -6.80 8.69
N GLU A 215 -23.64 -7.90 8.30
CA GLU A 215 -24.84 -8.37 8.99
C GLU A 215 -24.43 -9.27 10.17
N PRO A 216 -25.20 -9.25 11.27
CA PRO A 216 -24.77 -9.57 12.63
C PRO A 216 -24.81 -11.08 12.92
N ALA A 217 -24.01 -11.88 12.20
CA ALA A 217 -24.03 -13.35 12.33
C ALA A 217 -22.83 -13.95 13.07
N LYS A 218 -21.78 -13.17 13.42
CA LYS A 218 -20.61 -13.67 14.17
C LYS A 218 -20.74 -13.58 15.69
N ALA A 219 -21.80 -12.96 16.22
CA ALA A 219 -22.05 -12.88 17.66
C ALA A 219 -22.55 -14.20 18.30
N ALA A 220 -22.72 -15.29 17.54
CA ALA A 220 -23.37 -16.52 18.03
C ALA A 220 -22.46 -17.76 18.07
N ILE A 221 -21.17 -17.66 17.76
CA ILE A 221 -20.26 -18.83 17.76
C ILE A 221 -18.94 -18.48 18.45
N GLU A 222 -19.00 -18.06 19.70
CA GLU A 222 -17.82 -18.07 20.59
C GLU A 222 -18.21 -18.59 21.98
N THR A 223 -18.78 -19.79 21.99
CA THR A 223 -18.90 -20.61 23.21
C THR A 223 -18.32 -21.99 22.93
N THR A 224 -17.00 -22.06 22.76
CA THR A 224 -16.25 -23.32 22.91
C THR A 224 -14.90 -23.04 23.59
N PRO A 225 -14.58 -23.68 24.72
CA PRO A 225 -13.33 -23.42 25.43
C PRO A 225 -12.09 -23.84 24.63
N LYS A 226 -11.12 -22.93 24.55
CA LYS A 226 -9.79 -23.13 23.95
C LYS A 226 -9.03 -24.26 24.67
N ALA A 227 -8.62 -25.28 23.93
CA ALA A 227 -7.70 -26.31 24.41
C ALA A 227 -6.30 -25.73 24.72
N PRO A 228 -5.55 -26.27 25.70
CA PRO A 228 -4.29 -25.67 26.15
C PRO A 228 -3.17 -25.84 25.12
N ALA A 229 -2.33 -24.80 25.01
CA ALA A 229 -1.22 -24.71 24.08
C ALA A 229 -0.09 -25.73 24.39
N PRO A 230 0.58 -26.30 23.37
CA PRO A 230 1.77 -27.13 23.57
C PRO A 230 3.00 -26.27 23.96
N PRO A 231 3.99 -26.86 24.68
CA PRO A 231 5.13 -26.11 25.23
C PRO A 231 6.15 -25.69 24.16
N ALA A 232 6.77 -24.54 24.40
CA ALA A 232 7.72 -23.86 23.52
C ALA A 232 9.01 -24.67 23.24
N PRO A 233 9.61 -24.54 22.03
CA PRO A 233 10.92 -25.12 21.73
C PRO A 233 12.07 -24.27 22.32
N THR A 234 13.11 -24.96 22.80
CA THR A 234 14.35 -24.43 23.39
C THR A 234 15.23 -23.69 22.37
N PRO A 235 16.04 -22.69 22.80
CA PRO A 235 16.87 -21.90 21.90
C PRO A 235 18.14 -22.65 21.46
N ALA A 236 18.50 -22.51 20.19
CA ALA A 236 19.75 -22.99 19.61
C ALA A 236 20.84 -21.89 19.63
N PRO A 237 22.15 -22.27 19.63
CA PRO A 237 23.24 -21.38 20.04
C PRO A 237 23.78 -20.45 18.94
N ASP A 238 24.44 -19.40 19.42
CA ASP A 238 25.01 -18.24 18.71
C ASP A 238 25.85 -18.58 17.47
N LYS A 239 25.75 -17.71 16.44
CA LYS A 239 26.69 -17.65 15.31
C LYS A 239 27.60 -16.42 15.41
N PRO A 240 28.85 -16.50 14.90
CA PRO A 240 29.89 -15.51 15.16
C PRO A 240 29.78 -14.28 14.26
N ALA A 241 30.30 -13.16 14.79
CA ALA A 241 30.42 -11.87 14.14
C ALA A 241 31.10 -11.93 12.76
N VAL A 242 30.51 -11.25 11.77
CA VAL A 242 31.12 -11.00 10.47
C VAL A 242 31.50 -9.52 10.36
N ALA A 243 32.71 -9.32 9.84
CA ALA A 243 33.49 -8.10 9.82
C ALA A 243 32.87 -6.92 9.05
N ALA A 244 33.22 -5.72 9.52
CA ALA A 244 32.88 -4.42 8.95
C ALA A 244 33.50 -4.18 7.56
N VAL A 245 32.74 -3.53 6.68
CA VAL A 245 33.19 -2.93 5.41
C VAL A 245 33.10 -1.40 5.56
N PRO A 246 34.10 -0.60 5.10
CA PRO A 246 34.22 0.81 5.48
C PRO A 246 33.30 1.74 4.68
N THR A 247 32.81 2.76 5.38
CA THR A 247 31.97 3.88 4.91
C THR A 247 32.76 4.87 4.02
N PRO A 248 32.18 5.43 2.94
CA PRO A 248 32.77 6.57 2.24
C PRO A 248 32.58 7.88 3.03
N THR A 249 33.66 8.67 3.09
CA THR A 249 33.83 9.93 3.82
C THR A 249 32.92 11.06 3.30
N GLN A 250 32.13 11.68 4.19
CA GLN A 250 31.48 12.99 3.94
C GLN A 250 32.48 14.15 4.17
N PRO A 251 32.36 15.29 3.45
CA PRO A 251 33.13 16.50 3.73
C PRO A 251 32.63 17.27 4.96
N ALA A 252 33.54 17.97 5.63
CA ALA A 252 33.36 18.67 6.91
C ALA A 252 32.34 19.84 6.89
N PRO A 253 31.72 20.18 8.05
CA PRO A 253 30.78 21.30 8.19
C PRO A 253 31.48 22.65 8.48
N PRO A 254 30.88 23.80 8.13
CA PRO A 254 31.31 25.12 8.61
C PRO A 254 30.71 25.49 10.00
N PRO A 255 31.27 26.52 10.68
CA PRO A 255 31.42 26.54 12.14
C PRO A 255 30.33 27.29 12.91
N ALA A 256 30.20 26.95 14.21
CA ALA A 256 29.41 27.65 15.23
C ALA A 256 29.98 29.03 15.61
N PRO A 257 29.19 29.91 16.25
CA PRO A 257 29.23 30.03 17.74
C PRO A 257 27.85 30.31 18.39
N ALA A 258 27.43 29.62 19.47
CA ALA A 258 27.59 29.89 20.92
C ALA A 258 26.66 30.99 21.51
N PRO A 259 26.30 31.01 22.83
CA PRO A 259 26.46 30.00 23.88
C PRO A 259 25.16 29.65 24.66
N ALA A 260 25.32 28.64 25.52
CA ALA A 260 24.49 28.16 26.63
C ALA A 260 23.41 29.09 27.21
N ILE A 261 22.20 28.55 27.33
CA ILE A 261 21.29 28.83 28.44
C ILE A 261 20.94 27.51 29.12
N THR A 262 21.55 27.32 30.27
CA THR A 262 21.15 26.39 31.31
C THR A 262 19.77 26.79 31.82
N SER A 263 18.75 25.99 31.53
CA SER A 263 17.49 26.01 32.27
C SER A 263 17.01 24.59 32.41
N SER A 264 17.51 23.93 33.46
CA SER A 264 16.80 22.86 34.14
C SER A 264 15.43 23.39 34.56
N THR A 265 14.40 23.03 33.80
CA THR A 265 13.01 23.20 34.22
C THR A 265 12.30 21.89 33.93
N THR A 266 12.32 21.03 34.95
CA THR A 266 11.37 19.95 35.14
C THR A 266 9.95 20.52 35.02
N PRO A 267 9.10 20.03 34.11
CA PRO A 267 7.67 20.26 34.23
C PRO A 267 7.15 19.31 35.31
N ALA A 268 6.69 19.89 36.42
CA ALA A 268 5.83 19.21 37.36
C ALA A 268 4.41 19.10 36.76
N GLY A 269 3.97 17.86 36.56
CA GLY A 269 2.56 17.42 36.56
C GLY A 269 2.61 15.98 37.09
N GLY A 270 1.83 15.52 38.07
CA GLY A 270 0.58 16.00 38.63
C GLY A 270 -0.16 14.74 39.09
N GLY A 271 0.19 14.22 40.28
CA GLY A 271 -0.51 13.14 40.98
C GLY A 271 -0.14 11.70 40.57
N ASP A 272 0.37 10.92 41.52
CA ASP A 272 0.35 9.44 41.54
C ASP A 272 1.30 8.63 40.62
N GLY A 273 2.41 9.21 40.18
CA GLY A 273 3.45 8.44 39.49
C GLY A 273 4.28 7.56 40.44
N VAL A 274 4.54 6.30 40.05
CA VAL A 274 5.28 5.28 40.80
C VAL A 274 6.66 5.05 40.19
N ALA A 275 7.69 4.94 41.04
CA ALA A 275 9.01 4.50 40.63
C ALA A 275 9.04 2.97 40.54
N ILE A 276 9.63 2.41 39.48
CA ILE A 276 9.64 0.97 39.21
C ILE A 276 11.08 0.44 39.37
N PRO A 277 11.44 -0.20 40.49
CA PRO A 277 12.82 -0.63 40.75
C PRO A 277 13.37 -1.60 39.71
N ALA A 278 12.51 -2.43 39.10
CA ALA A 278 12.91 -3.38 38.06
C ALA A 278 13.41 -2.69 36.78
N ALA A 279 13.04 -1.44 36.54
CA ALA A 279 13.47 -0.67 35.38
C ALA A 279 14.76 0.13 35.64
N ALA A 280 15.37 0.04 36.82
CA ALA A 280 16.56 0.82 37.16
C ALA A 280 17.71 0.62 36.16
N GLY A 281 18.34 1.72 35.75
CA GLY A 281 19.41 1.73 34.74
C GLY A 281 18.95 1.54 33.28
N LYS A 282 17.65 1.42 33.01
CA LYS A 282 17.08 1.32 31.66
C LYS A 282 16.81 2.69 31.05
N VAL A 283 16.94 2.78 29.73
CA VAL A 283 16.55 3.95 28.94
C VAL A 283 15.08 3.80 28.54
N VAL A 284 14.25 4.77 28.92
CA VAL A 284 12.79 4.71 28.73
C VAL A 284 12.43 4.47 27.27
N PHE A 285 12.99 5.23 26.33
CA PHE A 285 12.64 5.05 24.93
C PHE A 285 13.08 3.67 24.42
N LYS A 286 14.37 3.36 24.52
CA LYS A 286 14.96 2.14 23.94
C LYS A 286 14.47 0.85 24.58
N ASP A 287 14.36 0.80 25.90
CA ASP A 287 14.12 -0.44 26.64
C ASP A 287 12.65 -0.64 27.04
N ILE A 288 11.81 0.40 26.96
CA ILE A 288 10.40 0.35 27.40
C ILE A 288 9.44 0.74 26.27
N ILE A 289 9.62 1.90 25.64
CA ILE A 289 8.69 2.39 24.59
C ILE A 289 8.88 1.64 23.27
N LEU A 290 10.13 1.49 22.81
CA LEU A 290 10.44 0.86 21.53
C LEU A 290 9.94 -0.59 21.43
N PRO A 291 10.05 -1.45 22.46
CA PRO A 291 9.47 -2.81 22.42
C PRO A 291 7.95 -2.82 22.22
N VAL A 292 7.23 -1.84 22.76
CA VAL A 292 5.78 -1.70 22.52
C VAL A 292 5.53 -1.33 21.06
N LEU A 293 6.29 -0.36 20.52
CA LEU A 293 6.20 0.02 19.11
C LEU A 293 6.59 -1.11 18.16
N GLU A 294 7.57 -1.94 18.53
CA GLU A 294 8.00 -3.10 17.74
C GLU A 294 6.88 -4.12 17.55
N GLN A 295 6.09 -4.36 18.59
CA GLN A 295 5.00 -5.32 18.56
C GLN A 295 3.79 -4.81 17.77
N LYS A 296 3.45 -3.53 17.94
CA LYS A 296 2.18 -2.95 17.46
C LYS A 296 2.31 -2.17 16.15
N CYS A 297 3.44 -1.50 15.94
CA CYS A 297 3.62 -0.49 14.89
C CYS A 297 4.66 -0.88 13.83
N ASN A 298 5.81 -1.41 14.26
CA ASN A 298 6.96 -1.63 13.37
C ASN A 298 6.76 -2.79 12.40
N LYS A 299 5.64 -3.52 12.43
CA LYS A 299 5.26 -4.46 11.35
C LYS A 299 4.97 -3.71 10.02
N CYS A 300 4.54 -2.44 10.10
CA CYS A 300 4.14 -1.61 8.95
C CYS A 300 4.85 -0.26 8.85
N HIS A 301 5.56 0.17 9.91
CA HIS A 301 6.26 1.45 10.01
C HIS A 301 7.75 1.26 10.36
N ASN A 302 8.51 0.63 9.46
CA ASN A 302 9.95 0.32 9.60
C ASN A 302 10.72 0.63 8.31
N GLU A 303 12.04 0.39 8.30
CA GLU A 303 12.92 0.67 7.14
C GLU A 303 12.50 -0.01 5.83
N GLN A 304 11.97 -1.22 5.93
CA GLN A 304 11.60 -2.05 4.80
C GLN A 304 10.18 -1.75 4.31
N LYS A 305 9.30 -1.28 5.21
CA LYS A 305 7.89 -0.97 4.97
C LYS A 305 7.52 0.28 5.75
N SER A 306 7.36 1.40 5.04
CA SER A 306 7.04 2.70 5.63
C SER A 306 5.68 3.18 5.12
N LYS A 307 4.59 2.56 5.59
CA LYS A 307 3.24 2.99 5.20
C LYS A 307 3.00 4.45 5.62
N GLY A 308 2.42 5.25 4.72
CA GLY A 308 2.22 6.69 4.96
C GLY A 308 3.53 7.46 5.14
N ASP A 309 4.63 6.93 4.59
CA ASP A 309 6.00 7.46 4.75
C ASP A 309 6.44 7.60 6.22
N LEU A 310 5.83 6.83 7.11
CA LEU A 310 6.06 6.88 8.55
C LEU A 310 6.94 5.72 9.01
N ARG A 311 7.91 6.06 9.87
CA ARG A 311 8.92 5.17 10.45
C ARG A 311 8.89 5.30 11.97
N MET A 312 8.79 4.18 12.67
CA MET A 312 8.64 4.11 14.13
C MET A 312 9.69 3.21 14.80
N ASP A 313 10.67 2.75 14.03
CA ASP A 313 11.76 1.87 14.45
C ASP A 313 12.95 2.59 15.07
N THR A 314 13.00 3.92 14.97
CA THR A 314 14.00 4.77 15.63
C THR A 314 13.36 6.03 16.19
N HIS A 315 13.96 6.60 17.23
CA HIS A 315 13.47 7.84 17.86
C HIS A 315 13.43 9.00 16.88
N GLU A 316 14.54 9.22 16.16
CA GLU A 316 14.68 10.27 15.16
C GLU A 316 13.55 10.22 14.14
N MET A 317 13.28 9.03 13.59
CA MET A 317 12.26 8.88 12.56
C MET A 317 10.84 8.99 13.11
N LEU A 318 10.59 8.53 14.35
CA LEU A 318 9.31 8.70 15.02
C LEU A 318 8.97 10.18 15.24
N LEU A 319 9.96 11.00 15.61
CA LEU A 319 9.78 12.44 15.79
C LEU A 319 9.74 13.21 14.47
N LYS A 320 10.45 12.73 13.43
CA LYS A 320 10.32 13.25 12.07
C LYS A 320 8.88 13.13 11.56
N GLY A 321 8.21 12.04 11.93
CA GLY A 321 6.83 11.77 11.53
C GLY A 321 6.72 11.17 10.13
N GLY A 322 5.51 11.18 9.58
CA GLY A 322 5.24 10.74 8.21
C GLY A 322 5.58 11.82 7.17
N GLY A 323 5.25 11.57 5.90
CA GLY A 323 5.36 12.56 4.83
C GLY A 323 4.54 13.84 5.11
N ASP A 324 4.85 14.93 4.40
CA ASP A 324 4.12 16.22 4.42
C ASP A 324 3.98 16.89 5.81
N ASP A 325 5.07 16.99 6.59
CA ASP A 325 5.13 17.69 7.89
C ASP A 325 4.12 17.16 8.95
N VAL A 326 3.70 15.91 8.80
CA VAL A 326 2.74 15.25 9.69
C VAL A 326 3.36 15.04 11.06
N LYS A 327 2.81 15.74 12.06
CA LYS A 327 3.25 15.66 13.46
C LYS A 327 2.73 14.40 14.15
N THR A 328 3.42 13.29 13.94
CA THR A 328 3.10 12.01 14.59
C THR A 328 3.20 12.10 16.11
N VAL A 329 4.29 12.69 16.62
CA VAL A 329 4.51 12.93 18.04
C VAL A 329 4.84 14.41 18.25
N ILE A 330 4.10 15.05 19.14
CA ILE A 330 4.37 16.42 19.61
C ILE A 330 4.77 16.34 21.08
N ALA A 331 6.08 16.53 21.33
CA ALA A 331 6.63 16.50 22.69
C ALA A 331 5.85 17.42 23.64
N GLY A 332 5.45 16.87 24.79
CA GLY A 332 4.66 17.55 25.81
C GLY A 332 3.16 17.67 25.52
N LYS A 333 2.68 17.18 24.37
CA LYS A 333 1.28 17.33 23.93
C LYS A 333 0.71 16.02 23.36
N PRO A 334 0.43 15.01 24.21
CA PRO A 334 -0.09 13.73 23.77
C PRO A 334 -1.43 13.88 23.02
N GLU A 335 -2.34 14.71 23.50
CA GLU A 335 -3.66 14.88 22.88
C GLU A 335 -3.63 15.60 21.52
N ASP A 336 -2.56 16.37 21.24
CA ASP A 336 -2.35 16.99 19.92
C ASP A 336 -1.51 16.10 18.98
N SER A 337 -1.01 14.95 19.48
CA SER A 337 -0.16 14.05 18.71
C SER A 337 -1.02 13.07 17.89
N LEU A 338 -0.77 13.00 16.58
CA LEU A 338 -1.52 12.09 15.70
C LEU A 338 -1.40 10.63 16.10
N PHE A 339 -0.29 10.24 16.74
CA PHE A 339 -0.13 8.92 17.35
C PHE A 339 -1.31 8.59 18.29
N VAL A 340 -1.57 9.45 19.27
CA VAL A 340 -2.61 9.22 20.29
C VAL A 340 -3.99 9.34 19.67
N LEU A 341 -4.19 10.32 18.79
CA LEU A 341 -5.47 10.54 18.11
C LEU A 341 -5.88 9.31 17.30
N ARG A 342 -4.97 8.73 16.49
CA ARG A 342 -5.26 7.55 15.66
C ARG A 342 -5.50 6.28 16.44
N VAL A 343 -4.81 6.08 17.57
CA VAL A 343 -5.04 4.90 18.43
C VAL A 343 -6.39 4.97 19.16
N LYS A 344 -6.91 6.18 19.39
CA LYS A 344 -8.21 6.40 20.04
C LYS A 344 -9.41 6.41 19.08
N LEU A 345 -9.18 6.30 17.77
CA LEU A 345 -10.28 6.26 16.81
C LEU A 345 -11.12 4.98 17.00
N PRO A 346 -12.39 4.99 16.53
CA PRO A 346 -13.16 3.76 16.41
C PRO A 346 -12.41 2.73 15.56
N ILE A 347 -12.48 1.45 15.91
CA ILE A 347 -11.72 0.39 15.22
C ILE A 347 -12.09 0.23 13.73
N ASP A 348 -13.29 0.67 13.36
CA ASP A 348 -13.84 0.71 12.00
C ASP A 348 -13.45 1.97 11.22
N ASP A 349 -12.71 2.91 11.82
CA ASP A 349 -12.20 4.10 11.13
C ASP A 349 -10.95 3.75 10.33
N ASP A 350 -10.90 4.19 9.06
CA ASP A 350 -9.76 3.95 8.17
C ASP A 350 -8.43 4.57 8.67
N GLU A 351 -8.50 5.62 9.48
CA GLU A 351 -7.31 6.25 10.08
C GLU A 351 -6.92 5.61 11.42
N HIS A 352 -7.70 4.66 11.93
CA HIS A 352 -7.41 3.92 13.15
C HIS A 352 -6.13 3.10 13.00
N MET A 353 -5.27 3.19 14.02
CA MET A 353 -3.99 2.47 14.05
C MET A 353 -3.77 1.86 15.43
N PRO A 354 -3.41 0.57 15.55
CA PRO A 354 -3.22 -0.40 14.45
C PRO A 354 -4.53 -0.77 13.73
N PRO A 355 -4.51 -1.13 12.43
CA PRO A 355 -5.73 -1.49 11.70
C PRO A 355 -6.51 -2.64 12.33
N GLU A 356 -7.79 -2.77 11.98
CA GLU A 356 -8.63 -3.90 12.38
C GLU A 356 -7.93 -5.24 12.06
N GLY A 357 -8.13 -6.25 12.92
CA GLY A 357 -7.50 -7.58 12.75
C GLY A 357 -6.02 -7.63 13.19
N ARG A 358 -5.42 -6.52 13.60
CA ARG A 358 -4.07 -6.48 14.20
C ARG A 358 -4.10 -6.36 15.71
N ASP A 359 -2.96 -6.71 16.32
CA ASP A 359 -2.74 -6.56 17.76
C ASP A 359 -2.92 -5.10 18.16
N GLN A 360 -4.04 -4.80 18.83
CA GLN A 360 -4.35 -3.45 19.28
C GLN A 360 -3.50 -3.05 20.50
N MET A 361 -3.35 -1.75 20.69
CA MET A 361 -2.69 -1.21 21.87
C MET A 361 -3.63 -1.31 23.07
N THR A 362 -3.15 -1.81 24.20
CA THR A 362 -3.95 -1.88 25.44
C THR A 362 -4.08 -0.49 26.07
N PRO A 363 -5.08 -0.26 26.95
CA PRO A 363 -5.19 0.99 27.69
C PRO A 363 -3.92 1.36 28.47
N GLU A 364 -3.21 0.36 29.02
CA GLU A 364 -1.97 0.54 29.77
C GLU A 364 -0.80 0.91 28.85
N GLU A 365 -0.68 0.26 27.69
CA GLU A 365 0.32 0.61 26.67
C GLU A 365 0.10 2.03 26.15
N LEU A 366 -1.15 2.42 25.89
CA LEU A 366 -1.48 3.77 25.46
C LEU A 366 -1.22 4.80 26.56
N SER A 367 -1.53 4.49 27.82
CA SER A 367 -1.20 5.35 28.97
C SER A 367 0.31 5.57 29.07
N LEU A 368 1.10 4.50 28.94
CA LEU A 368 2.56 4.54 28.99
C LEU A 368 3.16 5.41 27.88
N VAL A 369 2.73 5.23 26.63
CA VAL A 369 3.22 6.04 25.50
C VAL A 369 2.76 7.49 25.63
N SER A 370 1.51 7.73 26.03
CA SER A 370 0.99 9.08 26.25
C SER A 370 1.76 9.82 27.34
N TRP A 371 2.12 9.13 28.42
CA TRP A 371 2.97 9.66 29.48
C TRP A 371 4.38 10.01 28.98
N TRP A 372 5.00 9.16 28.16
CA TRP A 372 6.31 9.45 27.59
C TRP A 372 6.26 10.68 26.67
N ILE A 373 5.23 10.80 25.83
CA ILE A 373 5.01 11.99 25.00
C ILE A 373 4.83 13.23 25.89
N GLN A 374 3.98 13.14 26.92
CA GLN A 374 3.73 14.21 27.88
C GLN A 374 5.00 14.65 28.63
N SER A 375 5.91 13.70 28.88
CA SER A 375 7.21 13.93 29.54
C SER A 375 8.27 14.51 28.61
N GLY A 376 7.92 14.85 27.36
CA GLY A 376 8.79 15.51 26.39
C GLY A 376 9.35 14.58 25.31
N ALA A 377 8.87 13.33 25.23
CA ALA A 377 9.25 12.36 24.20
C ALA A 377 10.78 12.18 24.07
N SER A 378 11.50 12.14 25.19
CA SER A 378 12.97 12.09 25.21
C SER A 378 13.52 10.74 24.78
N GLU A 379 14.60 10.76 23.99
CA GLU A 379 15.35 9.56 23.60
C GLU A 379 16.18 8.97 24.75
N THR A 380 16.74 9.83 25.59
CA THR A 380 17.78 9.48 26.57
C THR A 380 17.29 9.46 28.02
N GLN A 381 15.99 9.66 28.25
CA GLN A 381 15.42 9.63 29.59
C GLN A 381 15.65 8.27 30.26
N THR A 382 16.11 8.28 31.50
CA THR A 382 16.33 7.07 32.30
C THR A 382 15.12 6.76 33.15
N ALA A 383 14.88 5.48 33.41
CA ALA A 383 13.78 5.05 34.26
C ALA A 383 13.99 5.44 35.74
N ASP A 384 15.24 5.60 36.20
CA ASP A 384 15.57 5.99 37.57
C ASP A 384 15.03 7.38 37.95
N GLU A 385 14.98 8.28 36.97
CA GLU A 385 14.51 9.66 37.13
C GLU A 385 13.02 9.80 36.79
N SER A 386 12.36 8.70 36.43
CA SER A 386 11.00 8.69 35.91
C SER A 386 9.98 8.21 36.93
N LYS A 387 8.81 8.85 36.92
CA LYS A 387 7.64 8.42 37.68
C LYS A 387 6.57 7.99 36.70
N PHE A 388 6.42 6.68 36.54
CA PHE A 388 5.49 6.07 35.59
C PHE A 388 4.06 6.13 36.14
N PRO A 389 3.01 6.15 35.29
CA PRO A 389 1.64 6.00 35.76
C PRO A 389 1.45 4.68 36.51
N ALA A 390 0.73 4.68 37.63
CA ALA A 390 0.62 3.52 38.52
C ALA A 390 0.07 2.27 37.80
N GLU A 391 -0.87 2.45 36.88
CA GLU A 391 -1.47 1.40 36.08
C GLU A 391 -0.48 0.71 35.11
N THR A 392 0.64 1.36 34.78
CA THR A 392 1.65 0.82 33.86
C THR A 392 2.70 -0.05 34.55
N GLN A 393 2.67 -0.16 35.90
CA GLN A 393 3.74 -0.82 36.65
C GLN A 393 3.97 -2.27 36.20
N ALA A 394 2.91 -3.07 36.13
CA ALA A 394 3.02 -4.48 35.74
C ALA A 394 3.51 -4.66 34.29
N LEU A 395 3.11 -3.73 33.40
CA LEU A 395 3.55 -3.72 32.01
C LEU A 395 5.05 -3.44 31.91
N VAL A 396 5.52 -2.36 32.56
CA VAL A 396 6.94 -1.98 32.53
C VAL A 396 7.81 -3.07 33.16
N GLU A 397 7.39 -3.65 34.29
CA GLU A 397 8.09 -4.79 34.91
C GLU A 397 8.15 -6.02 34.00
N GLY A 398 7.15 -6.22 33.14
CA GLY A 398 7.12 -7.29 32.15
C GLY A 398 8.06 -7.04 30.96
N LEU A 399 8.23 -5.78 30.55
CA LEU A 399 9.06 -5.38 29.42
C LEU A 399 10.56 -5.39 29.74
N VAL A 400 10.93 -5.12 30.99
CA VAL A 400 12.34 -4.99 31.42
C VAL A 400 12.95 -6.26 32.01
N LYS A 401 12.17 -7.32 32.17
CA LYS A 401 12.63 -8.68 32.55
C LYS A 401 13.31 -9.36 31.38
#